data_AF-A0A2E8Z527-F1
#
_entry.id   AF-A0A2E8Z527-F1
#
_cell.length_a   1.000
_cell.length_b   1.000
_cell.length_c   1.000
_cell.angle_alpha   90.00
_cell.angle_beta   90.00
_cell.angle_gamma   90.00
#
_symmetry.space_group_name_H-M   'P 1'
#
loop_
_entity.id
_entity.type
_entity.pdbx_description
1 polymer ?
#
loop_
_entity_poly.entity_id
_entity_poly.type
_entity_poly.pdbx_seq_one_letter_code
_entity_poly.pdbx_strand_id
1 'polypeptide(L)'
;MSEVPNVEYGDRGVALPNEILRSVVGSGVHGIAIEGTDDHDEMGVYIEPPEWVLGVERQREDYIWRTQPEGVRSGHGDTDLVLYSLRKYLRLAIKGNPTVMLPLFAPEDSLVVVTPLGEELRAMRAAFMSRLAVERFLGYMGSQHERMLGQSKRNVPNRPELIEKYGWDVKYGSHALRLAYQGFEIASTGSLSLPLPDRERARVLAVKRGEVGRGEVSAEISRMEDAVRTILDEDRSPLPHTADLDRISAWAIDAQRRHWGWN
;
A
#
# COMPACT_ATOMS: atom_id res chain seq x y z
N MET A 1 23.91 27.37 9.76
CA MET A 1 23.79 26.07 9.06
C MET A 1 22.54 26.17 8.23
N SER A 2 22.63 26.13 6.90
CA SER A 2 21.42 26.15 6.05
C SER A 2 20.64 24.87 6.35
N GLU A 3 19.42 25.01 6.88
CA GLU A 3 18.49 23.89 6.97
C GLU A 3 18.32 23.31 5.56
N VAL A 4 18.63 22.03 5.41
CA VAL A 4 18.36 21.33 4.16
C VAL A 4 16.83 21.30 4.02
N PRO A 5 16.26 21.79 2.92
CA PRO A 5 14.82 21.87 2.78
C PRO A 5 14.20 20.47 2.82
N ASN A 6 12.96 20.43 3.32
CA ASN A 6 12.10 19.27 3.29
C ASN A 6 11.84 18.81 1.84
N VAL A 7 11.46 17.54 1.65
CA VAL A 7 11.10 17.05 0.30
C VAL A 7 9.72 17.54 -0.06
N GLU A 8 9.60 18.17 -1.22
CA GLU A 8 8.31 18.50 -1.83
C GLU A 8 8.41 18.39 -3.35
N TYR A 9 7.56 17.56 -3.95
CA TYR A 9 7.47 17.37 -5.39
C TYR A 9 6.02 17.37 -5.85
N GLY A 10 5.76 17.94 -7.03
CA GLY A 10 4.41 18.10 -7.58
C GLY A 10 3.78 19.44 -7.21
N ASP A 11 2.57 19.67 -7.71
CA ASP A 11 1.85 20.92 -7.47
C ASP A 11 0.93 20.79 -6.25
N ARG A 12 1.35 21.37 -5.13
CA ARG A 12 0.56 21.43 -3.89
C ARG A 12 -0.78 22.14 -4.10
N GLY A 13 -0.79 23.19 -4.91
CA GLY A 13 -1.96 24.02 -5.20
C GLY A 13 -3.02 23.27 -6.02
N VAL A 14 -2.62 22.19 -6.69
CA VAL A 14 -3.54 21.27 -7.37
C VAL A 14 -3.88 20.07 -6.49
N ALA A 15 -2.89 19.40 -5.89
CA ALA A 15 -3.15 18.13 -5.21
C ALA A 15 -4.07 18.28 -3.98
N LEU A 16 -3.74 19.17 -3.03
CA LEU A 16 -4.45 19.25 -1.75
C LEU A 16 -5.91 19.71 -1.88
N PRO A 17 -6.23 20.77 -2.67
CA PRO A 17 -7.61 21.22 -2.80
C PRO A 17 -8.51 20.24 -3.55
N ASN A 18 -7.94 19.28 -4.27
CA ASN A 18 -8.67 18.30 -5.07
C ASN A 18 -8.63 16.88 -4.50
N GLU A 19 -8.14 16.69 -3.27
CA GLU A 19 -8.17 15.40 -2.57
C GLU A 19 -9.60 14.89 -2.42
N ILE A 20 -9.81 13.61 -2.74
CA ILE A 20 -11.09 12.93 -2.50
C ILE A 20 -10.99 11.90 -1.37
N LEU A 21 -9.79 11.36 -1.15
CA LEU A 21 -9.54 10.35 -0.13
C LEU A 21 -8.07 10.42 0.30
N ARG A 22 -7.82 10.47 1.61
CA ARG A 22 -6.49 10.29 2.21
C ARG A 22 -6.63 9.51 3.51
N SER A 23 -5.75 8.55 3.72
CA SER A 23 -5.67 7.79 4.96
C SER A 23 -4.24 7.71 5.46
N VAL A 24 -4.10 7.49 6.75
CA VAL A 24 -2.86 6.95 7.32
C VAL A 24 -2.61 5.59 6.66
N VAL A 25 -1.39 5.36 6.22
CA VAL A 25 -0.88 4.08 5.72
C VAL A 25 0.33 3.67 6.57
N GLY A 26 0.99 2.57 6.21
CA GLY A 26 2.12 2.07 6.99
C GLY A 26 1.69 1.09 8.08
N SER A 27 2.50 0.91 9.11
CA SER A 27 2.36 -0.24 10.02
C SER A 27 1.17 -0.15 10.99
N GLY A 28 0.68 1.07 11.25
CA GLY A 28 -0.49 1.36 12.07
C GLY A 28 -1.81 0.83 11.49
N VAL A 29 -2.09 1.06 10.19
CA VAL A 29 -3.34 0.62 9.55
C VAL A 29 -3.48 -0.91 9.50
N HIS A 30 -2.35 -1.60 9.62
CA HIS A 30 -2.29 -3.05 9.70
C HIS A 30 -2.45 -3.59 11.15
N GLY A 31 -2.44 -2.70 12.15
CA GLY A 31 -2.45 -3.03 13.58
C GLY A 31 -1.13 -3.62 14.09
N ILE A 32 -0.03 -3.38 13.39
CA ILE A 32 1.31 -3.92 13.72
C ILE A 32 2.32 -2.83 14.09
N ALA A 33 1.82 -1.64 14.43
CA ALA A 33 2.58 -0.55 15.03
C ALA A 33 3.25 -1.00 16.33
N ILE A 34 4.49 -0.55 16.55
CA ILE A 34 5.20 -0.72 17.83
C ILE A 34 5.45 0.69 18.37
N GLU A 35 4.93 0.94 19.57
CA GLU A 35 5.01 2.25 20.22
C GLU A 35 6.44 2.82 20.21
N GLY A 36 6.56 4.10 19.83
CA GLY A 36 7.83 4.82 19.74
C GLY A 36 8.70 4.48 18.52
N THR A 37 8.22 3.67 17.57
CA THR A 37 9.04 3.25 16.41
C THR A 37 8.44 3.60 15.05
N ASP A 38 7.23 4.14 15.00
CA ASP A 38 6.51 4.34 13.75
C ASP A 38 6.66 5.77 13.21
N ASP A 39 6.96 5.84 11.91
CA ASP A 39 6.78 6.96 11.00
C ASP A 39 5.29 7.14 10.67
N HIS A 40 4.86 8.38 10.40
CA HIS A 40 3.48 8.68 10.00
C HIS A 40 3.39 8.76 8.47
N ASP A 41 3.07 7.63 7.84
CA ASP A 41 2.85 7.59 6.40
C ASP A 41 1.40 7.94 6.07
N GLU A 42 1.19 8.80 5.09
CA GLU A 42 -0.13 9.10 4.53
C GLU A 42 -0.17 8.83 3.03
N MET A 43 -1.28 8.27 2.56
CA MET A 43 -1.51 8.09 1.14
C MET A 43 -2.92 8.51 0.78
N GLY A 44 -3.04 9.16 -0.37
CA GLY A 44 -4.33 9.59 -0.87
C GLY A 44 -4.40 9.69 -2.38
N VAL A 45 -5.55 10.17 -2.82
CA VAL A 45 -5.90 10.38 -4.21
C VAL A 45 -6.60 11.72 -4.38
N TYR A 46 -6.22 12.44 -5.43
CA TYR A 46 -6.84 13.69 -5.83
C TYR A 46 -7.32 13.60 -7.29
N ILE A 47 -8.32 14.39 -7.64
CA ILE A 47 -8.78 14.52 -9.02
C ILE A 47 -8.00 15.62 -9.71
N GLU A 48 -7.35 15.29 -10.82
CA GLU A 48 -6.63 16.26 -11.64
C GLU A 48 -7.58 17.26 -12.29
N PRO A 49 -7.17 18.52 -12.54
CA PRO A 49 -7.96 19.45 -13.32
C PRO A 49 -8.01 19.00 -14.80
N PRO A 50 -9.04 19.40 -15.57
CA PRO A 50 -9.26 18.87 -16.92
C PRO A 50 -8.10 19.15 -17.88
N GLU A 51 -7.39 20.28 -17.73
CA GLU A 51 -6.21 20.62 -18.52
C GLU A 51 -5.03 19.67 -18.30
N TRP A 52 -4.92 19.00 -17.15
CA TRP A 52 -3.89 17.99 -16.90
C TRP A 52 -4.23 16.65 -17.55
N VAL A 53 -5.52 16.36 -17.72
CA VAL A 53 -6.01 15.09 -18.27
C VAL A 53 -6.14 15.15 -19.79
N LEU A 54 -6.67 16.25 -20.30
CA LEU A 54 -7.06 16.43 -21.71
C LEU A 54 -6.14 17.39 -22.46
N GLY A 55 -5.34 18.19 -21.75
CA GLY A 55 -4.36 19.08 -22.34
C GLY A 55 -3.18 18.31 -22.94
N VAL A 56 -2.36 19.04 -23.69
CA VAL A 56 -1.22 18.48 -24.43
C VAL A 56 0.07 18.41 -23.61
N GLU A 57 0.12 19.11 -22.48
CA GLU A 57 1.28 19.13 -21.60
C GLU A 57 1.27 17.96 -20.63
N ARG A 58 2.44 17.32 -20.48
CA ARG A 58 2.59 16.23 -19.52
C ARG A 58 2.81 16.79 -18.12
N GLN A 59 1.90 16.45 -17.23
CA GLN A 59 1.97 16.83 -15.82
C GLN A 59 2.45 15.68 -14.93
N ARG A 60 2.96 16.03 -13.75
CA ARG A 60 3.34 15.04 -12.74
C ARG A 60 2.08 14.44 -12.13
N GLU A 61 2.02 13.11 -12.08
CA GLU A 61 0.84 12.37 -11.60
C GLU A 61 0.87 12.07 -10.08
N ASP A 62 1.78 12.68 -9.33
CA ASP A 62 1.83 12.55 -7.87
C ASP A 62 2.33 13.83 -7.21
N TYR A 63 1.86 14.03 -5.98
CA TYR A 63 2.39 15.00 -5.04
C TYR A 63 3.03 14.22 -3.89
N ILE A 64 4.29 14.52 -3.61
CA ILE A 64 5.08 13.89 -2.55
C ILE A 64 5.56 14.99 -1.62
N TRP A 65 5.30 14.82 -0.33
CA TRP A 65 5.80 15.73 0.69
C TRP A 65 6.33 14.92 1.86
N ARG A 66 7.50 15.30 2.39
CA ARG A 66 8.11 14.65 3.56
C ARG A 66 8.62 15.70 4.51
N THR A 67 8.55 15.46 5.82
CA THR A 67 9.22 16.32 6.81
C THR A 67 10.74 16.26 6.68
N GLN A 68 11.28 15.10 6.30
CA GLN A 68 12.72 14.87 6.17
C GLN A 68 13.27 15.24 4.79
N PRO A 69 14.56 15.60 4.68
CA PRO A 69 15.25 15.80 3.41
C PRO A 69 15.37 14.53 2.54
N GLU A 70 15.67 14.74 1.26
CA GLU A 70 15.88 13.65 0.30
C GLU A 70 17.01 12.72 0.76
N GLY A 71 16.78 11.41 0.71
CA GLY A 71 17.75 10.40 1.15
C GLY A 71 17.84 10.18 2.66
N VAL A 72 17.16 10.99 3.48
CA VAL A 72 17.07 10.80 4.93
C VAL A 72 15.89 9.88 5.27
N ARG A 73 16.10 8.93 6.18
CA ARG A 73 15.07 8.00 6.66
C ARG A 73 14.17 8.69 7.68
N SER A 74 12.86 8.56 7.51
CA SER A 74 11.84 9.05 8.43
C SER A 74 11.87 8.26 9.75
N GLY A 75 11.66 8.95 10.86
CA GLY A 75 11.57 8.40 12.20
C GLY A 75 10.28 8.80 12.91
N HIS A 76 10.28 8.63 14.24
CA HIS A 76 9.12 8.96 15.05
C HIS A 76 8.77 10.46 14.97
N GLY A 77 7.52 10.77 14.62
CA GLY A 77 7.02 12.14 14.46
C GLY A 77 7.23 12.74 13.06
N ASP A 78 7.94 12.05 12.17
CA ASP A 78 8.03 12.44 10.76
C ASP A 78 6.78 12.05 9.98
N THR A 79 6.46 12.83 8.95
CA THR A 79 5.34 12.55 8.06
C THR A 79 5.82 12.39 6.63
N ASP A 80 5.39 11.31 5.98
CA ASP A 80 5.59 11.02 4.57
C ASP A 80 4.23 10.96 3.86
N LEU A 81 3.91 11.98 3.07
CA LEU A 81 2.67 12.09 2.32
C LEU A 81 2.90 11.76 0.84
N VAL A 82 2.07 10.87 0.30
CA VAL A 82 1.97 10.61 -1.14
C VAL A 82 0.52 10.73 -1.60
N LEU A 83 0.24 11.72 -2.45
CA LEU A 83 -1.03 11.84 -3.15
C LEU A 83 -0.86 11.45 -4.62
N TYR A 84 -1.65 10.50 -5.08
CA TYR A 84 -1.69 10.13 -6.49
C TYR A 84 -2.83 10.85 -7.21
N SER A 85 -2.56 11.26 -8.44
CA SER A 85 -3.60 11.65 -9.38
C SER A 85 -4.60 10.49 -9.55
N LEU A 86 -5.89 10.75 -9.75
CA LEU A 86 -6.92 9.72 -9.81
C LEU A 86 -6.56 8.64 -10.82
N ARG A 87 -6.15 9.05 -12.02
CA ARG A 87 -5.79 8.12 -13.10
C ARG A 87 -4.58 7.25 -12.75
N LYS A 88 -3.58 7.80 -12.06
CA LYS A 88 -2.42 7.02 -11.60
C LYS A 88 -2.81 6.08 -10.46
N TYR A 89 -3.57 6.57 -9.48
CA TYR A 89 -4.08 5.78 -8.37
C TYR A 89 -4.82 4.54 -8.89
N LEU A 90 -5.81 4.75 -9.77
CA LEU A 90 -6.60 3.67 -10.36
C LEU A 90 -5.74 2.66 -11.13
N ARG A 91 -4.78 3.11 -11.96
CA ARG A 91 -3.85 2.20 -12.67
C ARG A 91 -3.03 1.33 -11.72
N LEU A 92 -2.62 1.87 -10.57
CA LEU A 92 -1.85 1.13 -9.57
C LEU A 92 -2.74 0.19 -8.75
N ALA A 93 -3.94 0.62 -8.37
CA ALA A 93 -4.93 -0.18 -7.65
C ALA A 93 -5.45 -1.35 -8.50
N ILE A 94 -5.74 -1.13 -9.79
CA ILE A 94 -6.11 -2.18 -10.76
C ILE A 94 -5.05 -3.27 -10.85
N LYS A 95 -3.77 -2.90 -10.73
CA LYS A 95 -2.64 -3.85 -10.72
C LYS A 95 -2.43 -4.52 -9.35
N GLY A 96 -3.25 -4.21 -8.34
CA GLY A 96 -3.15 -4.74 -7.00
C GLY A 96 -1.92 -4.28 -6.23
N ASN A 97 -1.43 -3.05 -6.41
CA ASN A 97 -0.31 -2.55 -5.63
C ASN A 97 -0.67 -2.53 -4.12
N PRO A 98 -0.01 -3.34 -3.25
CA PRO A 98 -0.45 -3.53 -1.87
C PRO A 98 -0.58 -2.25 -1.04
N THR A 99 0.31 -1.27 -1.25
CA THR A 99 0.27 0.01 -0.52
C THR A 99 -0.85 0.91 -1.04
N VAL A 100 -1.02 0.98 -2.36
CA VAL A 100 -2.06 1.82 -2.99
C VAL A 100 -3.46 1.32 -2.67
N MET A 101 -3.62 0.03 -2.42
CA MET A 101 -4.89 -0.55 -2.02
C MET A 101 -5.34 -0.15 -0.60
N LEU A 102 -4.42 0.27 0.29
CA LEU A 102 -4.74 0.48 1.71
C LEU A 102 -5.85 1.52 1.95
N PRO A 103 -5.85 2.71 1.32
CA PRO A 103 -6.92 3.69 1.54
C PRO A 103 -8.33 3.17 1.23
N LEU A 104 -8.48 2.19 0.33
CA LEU A 104 -9.77 1.58 -0.02
C LEU A 104 -10.36 0.72 1.11
N PHE A 105 -9.49 0.18 1.97
CA PHE A 105 -9.85 -0.74 3.06
C PHE A 105 -9.55 -0.17 4.45
N ALA A 106 -8.95 1.01 4.52
CA ALA A 106 -8.59 1.64 5.79
C ALA A 106 -9.82 1.81 6.69
N PRO A 107 -9.71 1.49 7.99
CA PRO A 107 -10.78 1.74 8.96
C PRO A 107 -11.05 3.25 9.09
N GLU A 108 -12.25 3.61 9.55
CA GLU A 108 -12.71 5.01 9.60
C GLU A 108 -11.79 5.91 10.43
N ASP A 109 -11.24 5.39 11.53
CA ASP A 109 -10.31 6.10 12.40
C ASP A 109 -8.94 6.41 11.76
N SER A 110 -8.63 5.76 10.64
CA SER A 110 -7.41 5.98 9.86
C SER A 110 -7.62 6.92 8.67
N LEU A 111 -8.85 7.39 8.43
CA LEU A 111 -9.15 8.35 7.36
C LEU A 111 -8.82 9.78 7.81
N VAL A 112 -8.06 10.49 6.97
CA VAL A 112 -7.69 11.90 7.17
C VAL A 112 -8.58 12.81 6.34
N VAL A 113 -8.87 12.41 5.10
CA VAL A 113 -9.80 13.09 4.19
C VAL A 113 -10.70 12.04 3.56
N VAL A 114 -12.00 12.29 3.54
CA VAL A 114 -12.96 11.50 2.76
C VAL A 114 -14.10 12.40 2.29
N THR A 115 -14.21 12.57 0.98
CA THR A 115 -15.31 13.30 0.34
C THR A 115 -16.39 12.31 -0.14
N PRO A 116 -17.55 12.76 -0.62
CA PRO A 116 -18.54 11.85 -1.23
C PRO A 116 -17.94 10.98 -2.36
N LEU A 117 -17.07 11.55 -3.20
CA LEU A 117 -16.34 10.79 -4.23
C LEU A 117 -15.37 9.78 -3.61
N GLY A 118 -14.71 10.13 -2.49
CA GLY A 118 -13.88 9.20 -1.73
C GLY A 118 -14.66 8.00 -1.18
N GLU A 119 -15.86 8.23 -0.64
CA GLU A 119 -16.72 7.14 -0.17
C GLU A 119 -17.17 6.22 -1.30
N GLU A 120 -17.56 6.79 -2.45
CA GLU A 120 -17.90 5.99 -3.63
C GLU A 120 -16.71 5.13 -4.09
N LEU A 121 -15.49 5.70 -4.11
CA LEU A 121 -14.27 4.97 -4.45
C LEU A 121 -14.04 3.80 -3.48
N ARG A 122 -14.17 4.02 -2.16
CA ARG A 122 -14.05 2.97 -1.14
C ARG A 122 -15.15 1.91 -1.27
N ALA A 123 -16.35 2.30 -1.64
CA ALA A 123 -17.46 1.37 -1.89
C ALA A 123 -17.20 0.46 -3.10
N MET A 124 -16.34 0.88 -4.04
CA MET A 124 -15.91 0.06 -5.18
C MET A 124 -14.70 -0.85 -4.89
N ARG A 125 -14.18 -0.92 -3.66
CA ARG A 125 -12.95 -1.69 -3.34
C ARG A 125 -12.93 -3.13 -3.88
N ALA A 126 -14.08 -3.81 -3.92
CA ALA A 126 -14.20 -5.16 -4.48
C ALA A 126 -13.93 -5.22 -6.00
N ALA A 127 -14.22 -4.16 -6.75
CA ALA A 127 -13.97 -4.07 -8.18
C ALA A 127 -12.48 -4.14 -8.54
N PHE A 128 -11.59 -3.80 -7.60
CA PHE A 128 -10.14 -3.86 -7.78
C PHE A 128 -9.56 -5.25 -7.48
N MET A 129 -10.31 -6.12 -6.79
CA MET A 129 -9.84 -7.44 -6.41
C MET A 129 -9.84 -8.39 -7.61
N SER A 130 -8.72 -9.08 -7.82
CA SER A 130 -8.54 -10.01 -8.94
C SER A 130 -7.38 -10.98 -8.71
N ARG A 131 -7.30 -12.05 -9.49
CA ARG A 131 -6.14 -12.97 -9.47
C ARG A 131 -4.84 -12.26 -9.78
N LEU A 132 -4.84 -11.29 -10.70
CA LEU A 132 -3.66 -10.45 -10.96
C LEU A 132 -3.25 -9.60 -9.75
N ALA A 133 -4.21 -9.15 -8.92
CA ALA A 133 -3.88 -8.48 -7.67
C ALA A 133 -3.20 -9.44 -6.68
N VAL A 134 -3.68 -10.68 -6.57
CA VAL A 134 -3.02 -11.73 -5.75
C VAL A 134 -1.57 -11.94 -6.21
N GLU A 135 -1.33 -12.11 -7.51
CA GLU A 135 0.03 -12.23 -8.07
C GLU A 135 0.92 -11.04 -7.72
N ARG A 136 0.35 -9.83 -7.70
CA ARG A 136 1.08 -8.64 -7.29
C ARG A 136 1.48 -8.70 -5.82
N PHE A 137 0.59 -9.14 -4.93
CA PHE A 137 0.90 -9.35 -3.51
C PHE A 137 2.02 -10.39 -3.34
N LEU A 138 1.96 -11.52 -4.05
CA LEU A 138 3.01 -12.55 -4.03
C LEU A 138 4.35 -12.00 -4.54
N GLY A 139 4.37 -11.22 -5.62
CA GLY A 139 5.61 -10.61 -6.12
C GLY A 139 6.25 -9.63 -5.12
N TYR A 140 5.45 -8.85 -4.40
CA TYR A 140 5.96 -7.97 -3.33
C TYR A 140 6.43 -8.79 -2.13
N MET A 141 5.70 -9.84 -1.75
CA MET A 141 6.08 -10.77 -0.68
C MET A 141 7.44 -11.40 -0.99
N GLY A 142 7.61 -12.00 -2.19
CA GLY A 142 8.86 -12.61 -2.62
C GLY A 142 10.02 -11.61 -2.63
N SER A 143 9.77 -10.37 -3.07
CA SER A 143 10.78 -9.31 -3.00
C SER A 143 11.22 -8.97 -1.57
N GLN A 144 10.32 -9.01 -0.58
CA GLN A 144 10.69 -8.80 0.84
C GLN A 144 11.38 -10.05 1.40
N HIS A 145 10.96 -11.25 0.99
CA HIS A 145 11.58 -12.52 1.39
C HIS A 145 13.02 -12.63 0.88
N GLU A 146 13.28 -12.35 -0.40
CA GLU A 146 14.64 -12.31 -0.96
C GLU A 146 15.55 -11.34 -0.21
N ARG A 147 15.03 -10.18 0.21
CA ARG A 147 15.76 -9.19 1.02
C ARG A 147 16.05 -9.72 2.41
N MET A 148 15.09 -10.37 3.06
CA MET A 148 15.27 -11.05 4.35
C MET A 148 16.39 -12.11 4.27
N LEU A 149 16.55 -12.77 3.13
CA LEU A 149 17.58 -13.79 2.90
C LEU A 149 18.92 -13.22 2.44
N GLY A 150 19.04 -11.90 2.20
CA GLY A 150 20.25 -11.27 1.67
C GLY A 150 20.52 -11.62 0.19
N GLN A 151 19.51 -12.05 -0.55
CA GLN A 151 19.62 -12.53 -1.94
C GLN A 151 19.23 -11.45 -2.98
N SER A 152 18.79 -10.27 -2.53
CA SER A 152 18.38 -9.19 -3.42
C SER A 152 19.55 -8.64 -4.24
N LYS A 153 19.35 -8.54 -5.56
CA LYS A 153 20.33 -7.98 -6.52
C LYS A 153 20.42 -6.44 -6.50
N ARG A 154 19.57 -5.75 -5.73
CA ARG A 154 19.54 -4.29 -5.62
C ARG A 154 20.24 -3.83 -4.34
N ASN A 155 20.80 -2.61 -4.36
CA ASN A 155 21.19 -1.92 -3.12
C ASN A 155 19.94 -1.70 -2.28
N VAL A 156 19.78 -2.53 -1.27
CA VAL A 156 18.62 -2.53 -0.39
C VAL A 156 18.99 -1.80 0.89
N PRO A 157 18.11 -0.96 1.45
CA PRO A 157 18.34 -0.37 2.75
C PRO A 157 18.63 -1.48 3.77
N ASN A 158 19.85 -1.46 4.29
CA ASN A 158 20.27 -2.36 5.36
C ASN A 158 19.89 -1.73 6.71
N ARG A 159 19.46 -2.56 7.65
CA ARG A 159 19.10 -2.17 9.02
C ARG A 159 20.06 -2.84 9.98
N PRO A 160 21.34 -2.39 10.03
CA PRO A 160 22.35 -3.01 10.86
C PRO A 160 21.91 -3.10 12.33
N GLU A 161 21.12 -2.15 12.80
CA GLU A 161 20.56 -2.12 14.15
C GLU A 161 19.66 -3.34 14.45
N LEU A 162 18.89 -3.82 13.47
CA LEU A 162 18.03 -5.00 13.64
C LEU A 162 18.84 -6.29 13.54
N ILE A 163 19.83 -6.32 12.66
CA ILE A 163 20.70 -7.48 12.48
C ILE A 163 21.55 -7.69 13.74
N GLU A 164 22.10 -6.62 14.31
CA GLU A 164 22.84 -6.68 15.58
C GLU A 164 21.95 -7.20 16.72
N LYS A 165 20.71 -6.71 16.80
CA LYS A 165 19.78 -7.07 17.88
C LYS A 165 19.21 -8.48 17.78
N TYR A 166 18.83 -8.92 16.57
CA TYR A 166 18.05 -10.15 16.37
C TYR A 166 18.77 -11.20 15.53
N GLY A 167 19.96 -10.89 15.00
CA GLY A 167 20.70 -11.75 14.07
C GLY A 167 20.20 -11.71 12.62
N TRP A 168 19.16 -10.93 12.32
CA TRP A 168 18.59 -10.76 10.97
C TRP A 168 17.60 -9.57 10.90
N ASP A 169 17.21 -9.13 9.69
CA ASP A 169 16.27 -8.03 9.49
C ASP A 169 14.80 -8.47 9.66
N VAL A 170 14.28 -8.34 10.89
CA VAL A 170 12.89 -8.65 11.26
C VAL A 170 11.85 -7.75 10.57
N LYS A 171 12.23 -6.58 10.04
CA LYS A 171 11.33 -5.70 9.28
C LYS A 171 11.06 -6.26 7.88
N TYR A 172 12.06 -6.88 7.23
CA TYR A 172 11.81 -7.64 5.99
C TYR A 172 10.93 -8.87 6.23
N GLY A 173 11.19 -9.64 7.29
CA GLY A 173 10.39 -10.84 7.61
C GLY A 173 8.93 -10.53 7.95
N SER A 174 8.70 -9.56 8.83
CA SER A 174 7.32 -9.16 9.19
C SER A 174 6.55 -8.61 8.01
N HIS A 175 7.20 -7.86 7.11
CA HIS A 175 6.56 -7.35 5.89
C HIS A 175 6.23 -8.48 4.91
N ALA A 176 7.16 -9.40 4.66
CA ALA A 176 6.91 -10.56 3.80
C ALA A 176 5.77 -11.42 4.33
N LEU A 177 5.77 -11.73 5.63
CA LEU A 177 4.73 -12.53 6.27
C LEU A 177 3.36 -11.84 6.22
N ARG A 178 3.29 -10.53 6.48
CA ARG A 178 2.06 -9.75 6.35
C ARG A 178 1.49 -9.85 4.93
N LEU A 179 2.34 -9.69 3.90
CA LEU A 179 1.92 -9.80 2.51
C LEU A 179 1.48 -11.22 2.14
N ALA A 180 2.11 -12.25 2.72
CA ALA A 180 1.71 -13.65 2.52
C ALA A 180 0.30 -13.92 3.08
N TYR A 181 0.00 -13.44 4.29
CA TYR A 181 -1.35 -13.56 4.87
C TYR A 181 -2.40 -12.78 4.09
N GLN A 182 -2.10 -11.53 3.71
CA GLN A 182 -3.02 -10.72 2.91
C GLN A 182 -3.25 -11.32 1.52
N GLY A 183 -2.20 -11.85 0.87
CA GLY A 183 -2.32 -12.55 -0.41
C GLY A 183 -3.23 -13.78 -0.30
N PHE A 184 -3.09 -14.56 0.77
CA PHE A 184 -3.97 -15.69 1.06
C PHE A 184 -5.41 -15.29 1.36
N GLU A 185 -5.63 -14.26 2.17
CA GLU A 185 -6.97 -13.73 2.46
C GLU A 185 -7.67 -13.30 1.17
N ILE A 186 -7.00 -12.52 0.33
CA ILE A 186 -7.53 -12.06 -0.96
C ILE A 186 -7.82 -13.27 -1.86
N ALA A 187 -6.88 -14.20 -2.00
CA ALA A 187 -7.05 -15.37 -2.87
C ALA A 187 -8.23 -16.26 -2.44
N SER A 188 -8.43 -16.45 -1.13
CA SER A 188 -9.43 -17.36 -0.56
C SER A 188 -10.81 -16.72 -0.40
N THR A 189 -10.89 -15.42 -0.12
CA THR A 189 -12.16 -14.74 0.24
C THR A 189 -12.57 -13.66 -0.75
N GLY A 190 -11.63 -13.16 -1.56
CA GLY A 190 -11.84 -12.01 -2.43
C GLY A 190 -11.90 -10.66 -1.71
N SER A 191 -11.49 -10.60 -0.44
CA SER A 191 -11.46 -9.38 0.37
C SER A 191 -10.12 -9.20 1.08
N LEU A 192 -9.90 -8.01 1.63
CA LEU A 192 -8.75 -7.63 2.45
C LEU A 192 -9.25 -7.03 3.76
N SER A 193 -8.72 -7.51 4.88
CA SER A 193 -9.01 -6.95 6.21
C SER A 193 -7.92 -5.98 6.66
N LEU A 194 -8.33 -4.82 7.16
CA LEU A 194 -7.49 -3.87 7.88
C LEU A 194 -8.22 -3.38 9.14
N PRO A 195 -7.62 -3.51 10.33
CA PRO A 195 -6.34 -4.17 10.65
C PRO A 195 -6.28 -5.66 10.27
N LEU A 196 -5.09 -6.27 10.35
CA LEU A 196 -4.97 -7.72 10.16
C LEU A 196 -5.86 -8.46 11.18
N PRO A 197 -6.44 -9.63 10.80
CA PRO A 197 -7.14 -10.49 11.75
C PRO A 197 -6.22 -10.87 12.93
N ASP A 198 -6.81 -11.07 14.10
CA ASP A 198 -6.08 -11.11 15.39
C ASP A 198 -4.92 -12.12 15.41
N ARG A 199 -5.13 -13.31 14.84
CA ARG A 199 -4.12 -14.39 14.82
C ARG A 199 -2.91 -13.99 13.96
N GLU A 200 -3.16 -13.56 12.73
CA GLU A 200 -2.16 -13.11 11.77
C GLU A 200 -1.43 -11.87 12.29
N ARG A 201 -2.17 -10.92 12.88
CA ARG A 201 -1.61 -9.71 13.50
C ARG A 201 -0.66 -10.04 14.64
N ALA A 202 -1.07 -10.90 15.57
CA ALA A 202 -0.22 -11.33 16.68
C ALA A 202 1.06 -12.03 16.19
N ARG A 203 0.94 -12.83 15.14
CA ARG A 203 2.07 -13.55 14.54
C ARG A 203 3.05 -12.60 13.84
N VAL A 204 2.57 -11.63 13.06
CA VAL A 204 3.42 -10.59 12.44
C VAL A 204 4.13 -9.74 13.50
N LEU A 205 3.43 -9.38 14.58
CA LEU A 205 4.02 -8.66 15.71
C LEU A 205 5.12 -9.47 16.42
N ALA A 206 4.92 -10.78 16.60
CA ALA A 206 5.95 -11.65 17.18
C ALA A 206 7.22 -11.68 16.33
N VAL A 207 7.07 -11.72 14.99
CA VAL A 207 8.21 -11.58 14.08
C VAL A 207 8.89 -10.22 14.22
N LYS A 208 8.11 -9.12 14.24
CA LYS A 208 8.63 -7.75 14.37
C LYS A 208 9.40 -7.54 15.70
N ARG A 209 9.05 -8.28 16.76
CA ARG A 209 9.73 -8.30 18.06
C ARG A 209 10.91 -9.29 18.13
N GLY A 210 11.17 -10.06 17.08
CA GLY A 210 12.27 -11.05 17.05
C GLY A 210 11.98 -12.32 17.84
N GLU A 211 10.72 -12.58 18.21
CA GLU A 211 10.30 -13.75 19.00
C GLU A 211 10.27 -15.04 18.17
N VAL A 212 10.30 -14.92 16.84
CA VAL A 212 10.24 -16.02 15.88
C VAL A 212 11.52 -16.04 15.05
N GLY A 213 12.14 -17.21 14.91
CA GLY A 213 13.38 -17.36 14.16
C GLY A 213 13.20 -17.19 12.65
N ARG A 214 14.22 -16.64 11.96
CA ARG A 214 14.22 -16.41 10.50
C ARG A 214 13.79 -17.62 9.67
N GLY A 215 14.27 -18.83 10.03
CA GLY A 215 13.95 -20.06 9.31
C GLY A 215 12.48 -20.46 9.43
N GLU A 216 11.89 -20.27 10.60
CA GLU A 216 10.46 -20.54 10.84
C GLU A 216 9.58 -19.56 10.06
N VAL A 217 9.93 -18.27 10.08
CA VAL A 217 9.25 -17.23 9.28
C VAL A 217 9.34 -17.55 7.79
N SER A 218 10.52 -17.92 7.30
CA SER A 218 10.73 -18.32 5.90
C SER A 218 9.87 -19.52 5.52
N ALA A 219 9.83 -20.56 6.35
CA ALA A 219 9.03 -21.74 6.08
C ALA A 219 7.52 -21.43 6.08
N GLU A 220 7.08 -20.52 6.95
CA GLU A 220 5.69 -20.07 6.98
C GLU A 220 5.31 -19.26 5.75
N ILE A 221 6.16 -18.33 5.31
CA ILE A 221 5.96 -17.58 4.07
C ILE A 221 5.81 -18.53 2.88
N SER A 222 6.71 -19.52 2.75
CA SER A 222 6.63 -20.51 1.66
C SER A 222 5.35 -21.35 1.72
N ARG A 223 4.92 -21.81 2.91
CA ARG A 223 3.65 -22.52 3.05
C ARG A 223 2.45 -21.68 2.63
N MET A 224 2.45 -20.39 2.97
CA MET A 224 1.37 -19.47 2.58
C MET A 224 1.38 -19.23 1.06
N GLU A 225 2.56 -19.08 0.45
CA GLU A 225 2.69 -18.98 -1.00
C GLU A 225 2.15 -20.23 -1.68
N ASP A 226 2.56 -21.42 -1.25
CA ASP A 226 2.07 -22.69 -1.80
C ASP A 226 0.55 -22.80 -1.69
N ALA A 227 -0.03 -22.42 -0.54
CA ALA A 227 -1.47 -22.42 -0.35
C ALA A 227 -2.20 -21.46 -1.32
N VAL A 228 -1.64 -20.27 -1.57
CA VAL A 228 -2.18 -19.34 -2.57
C VAL A 228 -2.08 -19.94 -3.97
N ARG A 229 -0.93 -20.55 -4.32
CA ARG A 229 -0.74 -21.20 -5.63
C ARG A 229 -1.77 -22.31 -5.83
N THR A 230 -1.97 -23.17 -4.85
CA THR A 230 -3.03 -24.20 -4.89
C THR A 230 -4.42 -23.61 -5.13
N ILE A 231 -4.79 -22.52 -4.44
CA ILE A 231 -6.10 -21.86 -4.64
C ILE A 231 -6.27 -21.35 -6.07
N LEU A 232 -5.22 -20.77 -6.65
CA LEU A 232 -5.24 -20.23 -8.01
C LEU A 232 -5.24 -21.33 -9.08
N ASP A 233 -4.39 -22.34 -8.93
CA ASP A 233 -4.21 -23.44 -9.88
C ASP A 233 -5.40 -24.40 -9.90
N GLU A 234 -6.04 -24.63 -8.75
CA GLU A 234 -7.26 -25.45 -8.63
C GLU A 234 -8.54 -24.66 -8.98
N ASP A 235 -8.44 -23.41 -9.43
CA ASP A 235 -9.57 -22.55 -9.77
C ASP A 235 -10.58 -22.33 -8.62
N ARG A 236 -10.08 -22.38 -7.36
CA ARG A 236 -10.90 -22.28 -6.14
C ARG A 236 -11.09 -20.85 -5.65
N SER A 237 -10.41 -19.88 -6.26
CA SER A 237 -10.54 -18.47 -5.89
C SER A 237 -11.89 -17.90 -6.37
N PRO A 238 -12.61 -17.12 -5.53
CA PRO A 238 -13.83 -16.43 -5.96
C PRO A 238 -13.54 -15.24 -6.90
N LEU A 239 -12.26 -14.92 -7.12
CA LEU A 239 -11.84 -13.74 -7.84
C LEU A 239 -11.87 -13.91 -9.36
N PRO A 240 -12.29 -12.85 -10.10
CA PRO A 240 -12.08 -12.80 -11.53
C PRO A 240 -10.59 -12.73 -11.87
N HIS A 241 -10.23 -13.07 -13.11
CA HIS A 241 -8.86 -12.98 -13.57
C HIS A 241 -8.31 -11.53 -13.47
N THR A 242 -9.10 -10.53 -13.86
CA THR A 242 -8.75 -9.10 -13.84
C THR A 242 -9.76 -8.29 -13.04
N ALA A 243 -9.35 -7.09 -12.60
CA ALA A 243 -10.26 -6.11 -11.99
C ALA A 243 -11.41 -5.73 -12.95
N ASP A 244 -12.52 -5.24 -12.40
CA ASP A 244 -13.69 -4.77 -13.15
C ASP A 244 -13.40 -3.39 -13.76
N LEU A 245 -12.71 -3.41 -14.90
CA LEU A 245 -12.26 -2.22 -15.61
C LEU A 245 -13.43 -1.35 -16.08
N ASP A 246 -14.55 -1.96 -16.46
CA ASP A 246 -15.71 -1.24 -16.97
C ASP A 246 -16.35 -0.41 -15.86
N ARG A 247 -16.57 -1.01 -14.69
CA ARG A 247 -17.09 -0.30 -13.52
C ARG A 247 -16.14 0.78 -13.04
N ILE A 248 -14.84 0.48 -12.93
CA ILE A 248 -13.84 1.45 -12.48
C ILE A 248 -13.74 2.62 -13.46
N SER A 249 -13.75 2.35 -14.77
CA SER A 249 -13.65 3.39 -15.80
C SER A 249 -14.91 4.25 -15.87
N ALA A 250 -16.09 3.64 -15.78
CA ALA A 250 -17.36 4.36 -15.77
C ALA A 250 -17.43 5.32 -14.58
N TRP A 251 -17.09 4.85 -13.38
CA TRP A 251 -17.04 5.71 -12.19
C TRP A 251 -15.97 6.80 -12.32
N ALA A 252 -14.78 6.50 -12.82
CA ALA A 252 -13.71 7.50 -12.94
C ALA A 252 -14.08 8.64 -13.90
N ILE A 253 -14.76 8.33 -15.00
CA ILE A 253 -15.27 9.34 -15.94
C ILE A 253 -16.33 10.20 -15.26
N ASP A 254 -17.30 9.58 -14.59
CA ASP A 254 -18.37 10.29 -13.89
C ASP A 254 -17.86 11.16 -12.73
N ALA A 255 -16.96 10.63 -11.90
CA ALA A 255 -16.33 11.34 -10.79
C ALA A 255 -15.58 12.59 -11.26
N GLN A 256 -14.78 12.47 -12.33
CA GLN A 256 -14.09 13.63 -12.92
C GLN A 256 -15.07 14.66 -13.47
N ARG A 257 -16.11 14.24 -14.21
CA ARG A 257 -17.14 15.17 -14.72
C ARG A 257 -17.82 15.95 -13.61
N ARG A 258 -18.25 15.26 -12.54
CA ARG A 258 -18.86 15.90 -11.37
C ARG A 258 -17.90 16.85 -10.67
N HIS A 259 -16.64 16.44 -10.50
CA HIS A 259 -15.60 17.28 -9.89
C HIS A 259 -15.28 18.54 -10.70
N TRP A 260 -15.29 18.43 -12.04
CA TRP A 260 -15.06 19.56 -12.95
C TRP A 260 -16.30 20.42 -13.21
N GLY A 261 -17.48 20.01 -12.73
CA GLY A 261 -18.75 20.68 -13.03
C GLY A 261 -19.18 20.53 -14.50
N TRP A 262 -18.79 19.45 -15.16
CA TRP A 262 -19.16 19.14 -16.55
C TRP A 262 -20.44 18.31 -16.56
N ASN A 263 -21.57 18.97 -16.80
CA ASN A 263 -22.87 18.33 -16.98
C ASN A 263 -23.00 17.70 -18.37
#